data_AF-A0A4R4YQK1-F1
#
_entry.id   AF-A0A4R4YQK1-F1
#
_cell.length_a   1.000
_cell.length_b   1.000
_cell.length_c   1.000
_cell.angle_alpha   90.00
_cell.angle_beta   90.00
_cell.angle_gamma   90.00
#
_symmetry.space_group_name_H-M   'P 1'
#
loop_
_entity.id
_entity.type
_entity.pdbx_description
1 polymer ?
#
loop_
_entity_poly.entity_id
_entity_poly.type
_entity_poly.pdbx_seq_one_letter_code
_entity_poly.pdbx_strand_id
1 'polypeptide(L)'
;MKYLLMIAGDESAAEHANDGCGGWSEEMEARGVITGGAGLRPPTEATTVRVRDHELLLTDGPFAETKEQIGGFVLIDCADLDEAIEIAAKHPAAGYGTIEIRPVL
;
A
#
# COMPACT_ATOMS: atom_id res chain seq x y z
N MET A 1 14.91 -7.16 8.13
CA MET A 1 15.02 -6.48 6.81
C MET A 1 13.70 -5.78 6.57
N LYS A 2 13.75 -4.50 6.18
CA LYS A 2 12.53 -3.69 6.08
C LYS A 2 12.01 -3.64 4.65
N TYR A 3 10.71 -3.87 4.50
CA TYR A 3 10.01 -3.81 3.22
C TYR A 3 8.75 -2.96 3.33
N LEU A 4 8.42 -2.28 2.24
CA LEU A 4 7.15 -1.64 1.98
C LEU A 4 6.30 -2.58 1.14
N LEU A 5 5.09 -2.88 1.61
CA LEU A 5 4.03 -3.47 0.82
C LEU A 5 3.14 -2.34 0.30
N MET A 6 3.19 -2.05 -1.00
CA MET A 6 2.28 -1.10 -1.64
C MET A 6 1.06 -1.85 -2.16
N ILE A 7 -0.12 -1.47 -1.67
CA ILE A 7 -1.38 -2.12 -2.03
C ILE A 7 -2.08 -1.27 -3.06
N ALA A 8 -2.27 -1.82 -4.26
CA ALA A 8 -2.93 -1.16 -5.36
C ALA A 8 -4.11 -1.99 -5.87
N GLY A 9 -5.07 -1.33 -6.51
CA GLY A 9 -6.19 -1.98 -7.18
C GLY A 9 -6.88 -1.03 -8.14
N ASP A 10 -7.63 -1.58 -9.09
CA ASP A 10 -8.47 -0.79 -9.99
C ASP A 10 -9.86 -0.54 -9.37
N GLU A 11 -10.79 0.00 -10.17
CA GLU A 11 -12.15 0.32 -9.71
C GLU A 11 -12.90 -0.89 -9.12
N SER A 12 -12.58 -2.12 -9.54
CA SER A 12 -13.21 -3.33 -9.00
C SER A 12 -12.75 -3.65 -7.58
N ALA A 13 -11.52 -3.26 -7.21
CA ALA A 13 -10.99 -3.47 -5.86
C ALA A 13 -11.76 -2.67 -4.79
N ALA A 14 -12.47 -1.60 -5.19
CA ALA A 14 -13.32 -0.83 -4.27
C ALA A 14 -14.48 -1.67 -3.71
N GLU A 15 -14.96 -2.66 -4.46
CA GLU A 15 -16.01 -3.59 -4.00
C GLU A 15 -15.52 -4.45 -2.82
N HIS A 16 -14.21 -4.69 -2.77
CA HIS A 16 -13.53 -5.50 -1.75
C HIS A 16 -12.96 -4.66 -0.59
N ALA A 17 -13.24 -3.36 -0.53
CA ALA A 17 -12.73 -2.48 0.52
C ALA A 17 -13.13 -2.93 1.95
N ASN A 18 -14.23 -3.69 2.06
CA ASN A 18 -14.76 -4.23 3.31
C ASN A 18 -14.45 -5.71 3.54
N ASP A 19 -13.75 -6.38 2.62
CA ASP A 19 -13.42 -7.82 2.73
C ASP A 19 -12.47 -8.10 3.91
N GLY A 20 -11.95 -7.04 4.51
CA GLY A 20 -11.39 -7.04 5.85
C GLY A 20 -9.93 -7.48 5.87
N CYS A 21 -9.04 -6.55 6.20
CA CYS A 21 -7.67 -6.90 6.58
C CYS A 21 -7.54 -7.32 8.05
N GLY A 22 -8.62 -7.29 8.85
CA GLY A 22 -8.56 -7.45 10.31
C GLY A 22 -7.82 -8.72 10.76
N GLY A 23 -8.20 -9.89 10.25
CA GLY A 23 -7.54 -11.15 10.62
C GLY A 23 -6.08 -11.23 10.17
N TRP A 24 -5.75 -10.68 9.01
CA TRP A 24 -4.36 -10.60 8.54
C TRP A 24 -3.53 -9.66 9.41
N SER A 25 -4.05 -8.47 9.70
CA SER A 25 -3.38 -7.48 10.54
C SER A 25 -3.14 -8.03 11.94
N GLU A 26 -4.14 -8.66 12.56
CA GLU A 26 -4.01 -9.30 13.87
C GLU A 26 -2.92 -10.39 13.88
N GLU A 27 -2.89 -11.26 12.85
CA GLU A 27 -1.84 -12.29 12.71
C GLU A 27 -0.44 -11.65 12.60
N MET A 28 -0.29 -10.64 11.75
CA MET A 28 1.00 -10.00 11.50
C MET A 28 1.47 -9.11 12.66
N GLU A 29 0.55 -8.47 13.38
CA GLU A 29 0.83 -7.76 14.63
C GLU A 29 1.27 -8.73 15.73
N ALA A 30 0.60 -9.88 15.86
CA ALA A 30 0.99 -10.92 16.81
C ALA A 30 2.38 -11.51 16.50
N ARG A 31 2.75 -11.60 15.22
CA ARG A 31 4.12 -11.96 14.78
C ARG A 31 5.14 -10.84 15.06
N GLY A 32 4.69 -9.61 15.32
CA GLY A 32 5.57 -8.45 15.52
C GLY A 32 6.26 -7.96 14.25
N VAL A 33 5.76 -8.35 13.06
CA VAL A 33 6.40 -7.99 11.78
C VAL A 33 5.93 -6.64 11.24
N ILE A 34 4.75 -6.15 11.65
CA ILE A 34 4.24 -4.83 11.22
C ILE A 34 4.93 -3.73 12.02
N THR A 35 5.48 -2.76 11.29
CA THR A 35 6.12 -1.56 11.86
C THR A 35 5.36 -0.27 11.56
N GLY A 36 4.34 -0.34 10.71
CA GLY A 36 3.44 0.77 10.39
C GLY A 36 2.61 0.47 9.14
N GLY A 37 1.63 1.32 8.86
CA GLY A 37 0.78 1.17 7.67
C GLY A 37 -0.49 2.00 7.78
N ALA A 38 -1.15 2.20 6.66
CA ALA A 38 -2.45 2.87 6.60
C ALA A 38 -3.18 2.53 5.30
N GLY A 39 -4.51 2.48 5.39
CA GLY A 39 -5.37 2.69 4.23
C GLY A 39 -5.38 4.17 3.85
N LEU A 40 -5.45 4.45 2.55
CA LEU A 40 -5.50 5.80 2.00
C LEU A 40 -6.93 6.18 1.65
N ARG A 41 -7.21 7.48 1.69
CA ARG A 41 -8.44 8.06 1.13
C ARG A 41 -8.45 7.91 -0.40
N PRO A 42 -9.63 8.01 -1.05
CA PRO A 42 -9.73 7.95 -2.50
C PRO A 42 -8.77 8.94 -3.19
N PRO A 43 -8.24 8.60 -4.39
CA PRO A 43 -7.31 9.47 -5.13
C PRO A 43 -7.85 10.87 -5.43
N THR A 44 -9.18 11.03 -5.49
CA THR A 44 -9.85 12.33 -5.67
C THR A 44 -9.67 13.29 -4.50
N GLU A 45 -9.29 12.79 -3.31
CA GLU A 45 -8.94 13.61 -2.15
C GLU A 45 -7.44 13.90 -2.05
N ALA A 46 -6.61 13.37 -2.98
CA ALA A 46 -5.18 13.62 -2.97
C ALA A 46 -4.83 15.02 -3.50
N THR A 47 -3.69 15.54 -3.06
CA THR A 47 -3.05 16.74 -3.64
C THR A 47 -1.62 16.39 -3.97
N THR A 48 -1.23 16.62 -5.22
CA THR A 48 0.13 16.39 -5.71
C THR A 48 0.91 17.70 -5.71
N VAL A 49 2.14 17.65 -5.20
CA VAL A 49 3.06 18.78 -5.06
C VAL A 49 4.30 18.56 -5.92
N ARG A 50 4.71 19.56 -6.71
CA ARG A 50 5.98 19.56 -7.45
C ARG A 50 6.70 20.89 -7.26
N VAL A 51 8.03 20.86 -7.11
CA VAL A 51 8.89 22.04 -7.13
C VAL A 51 9.87 21.93 -8.29
N ARG A 52 9.84 22.92 -9.19
CA ARG A 52 10.68 23.01 -10.39
C ARG A 52 11.09 24.45 -10.59
N ASP A 53 12.37 24.69 -10.85
CA ASP A 53 12.92 26.04 -11.05
C ASP A 53 12.55 27.04 -9.93
N HIS A 54 12.51 26.55 -8.68
CA HIS A 54 12.08 27.30 -7.48
C HIS A 54 10.59 27.71 -7.46
N GLU A 55 9.77 27.20 -8.38
CA GLU A 55 8.33 27.41 -8.40
C GLU A 55 7.58 26.22 -7.79
N LEU A 56 6.55 26.53 -7.00
CA LEU A 56 5.63 25.57 -6.40
C LEU A 56 4.44 25.33 -7.35
N LEU A 57 4.25 24.07 -7.74
CA LEU A 57 3.11 23.61 -8.52
C LEU A 57 2.27 22.64 -7.70
N LEU A 58 0.98 22.92 -7.59
CA LEU A 58 -0.02 22.09 -6.92
C LEU A 58 -1.02 21.58 -7.96
N THR A 59 -1.35 20.30 -7.90
CA THR A 59 -2.41 19.70 -8.72
C THR A 59 -3.30 18.83 -7.84
N ASP A 60 -4.61 18.95 -8.01
CA ASP A 60 -5.57 18.06 -7.36
C ASP A 60 -5.45 16.65 -7.96
N GLY A 61 -5.61 15.63 -7.14
CA GLY A 61 -5.51 14.23 -7.53
C GLY A 61 -4.14 13.58 -7.31
N PRO A 62 -4.02 12.29 -7.64
CA PRO A 62 -2.82 11.48 -7.41
C PRO A 62 -1.65 11.90 -8.31
N PHE A 63 -0.45 11.41 -7.99
CA PHE A 63 0.76 11.76 -8.74
C PHE A 63 0.73 11.28 -10.20
N ALA A 64 -0.01 10.21 -10.48
CA ALA A 64 -0.19 9.60 -11.79
C ALA A 64 -1.63 9.12 -11.95
N GLU A 65 -2.18 9.36 -13.14
CA GLU A 65 -3.44 8.75 -13.57
C GLU A 65 -3.13 7.35 -14.12
N THR A 66 -3.36 6.35 -13.29
CA THR A 66 -3.09 4.94 -13.59
C THR A 66 -4.37 4.12 -13.50
N LYS A 67 -4.40 2.97 -14.18
CA LYS A 67 -5.52 2.04 -14.09
C LYS A 67 -5.71 1.52 -12.66
N GLU A 68 -4.60 1.19 -12.00
CA GLU A 68 -4.59 0.81 -10.58
C GLU A 68 -4.14 1.98 -9.72
N GLN A 69 -4.84 2.22 -8.63
CA GLN A 69 -4.59 3.29 -7.67
C GLN A 69 -4.06 2.72 -6.37
N ILE A 70 -3.17 3.45 -5.69
CA ILE A 70 -2.63 3.03 -4.39
C ILE A 70 -3.71 3.26 -3.34
N GLY A 71 -4.23 2.17 -2.76
CA GLY A 71 -5.25 2.19 -1.72
C GLY A 71 -4.69 2.10 -0.31
N GLY A 72 -3.43 1.69 -0.15
CA GLY A 72 -2.82 1.51 1.16
C GLY A 72 -1.37 1.10 1.10
N PHE A 73 -0.75 1.06 2.27
CA PHE A 73 0.60 0.51 2.42
C PHE A 73 0.79 -0.12 3.80
N VAL A 74 1.74 -1.05 3.87
CA VAL A 74 2.23 -1.63 5.14
C VAL A 74 3.75 -1.66 5.13
N LEU A 75 4.36 -1.25 6.23
CA LEU A 75 5.79 -1.41 6.49
C LEU A 75 6.00 -2.65 7.36
N ILE A 76 6.84 -3.56 6.90
CA ILE A 76 7.17 -4.80 7.61
C ILE A 76 8.67 -4.90 7.89
N ASP A 77 9.04 -5.52 9.02
CA ASP A 77 10.39 -5.95 9.34
C ASP A 77 10.39 -7.48 9.52
N CYS A 78 11.04 -8.17 8.59
CA CYS A 78 11.04 -9.64 8.46
C CYS A 78 12.45 -10.13 8.10
N ALA A 79 12.69 -11.43 8.14
CA ALA A 79 14.02 -12.01 7.94
C ALA A 79 14.62 -11.64 6.56
N ASP A 80 13.84 -11.81 5.50
CA ASP A 80 14.27 -11.69 4.11
C ASP A 80 13.07 -11.49 3.15
N LEU A 81 13.36 -11.53 1.84
CA LEU A 81 12.35 -11.35 0.80
C LEU A 81 11.34 -12.52 0.76
N ASP A 82 11.76 -13.73 1.12
CA ASP A 82 10.88 -14.90 1.09
C ASP A 82 9.80 -14.78 2.18
N GLU A 83 10.17 -14.32 3.38
CA GLU A 83 9.19 -14.00 4.42
C GLU A 83 8.29 -12.83 4.01
N ALA A 84 8.84 -11.79 3.36
CA ALA A 84 8.02 -10.69 2.85
C ALA A 84 6.98 -11.15 1.81
N ILE A 85 7.35 -12.09 0.93
CA ILE A 85 6.45 -12.71 -0.05
C ILE A 85 5.34 -13.51 0.66
N GLU A 86 5.69 -14.30 1.68
CA GLU A 86 4.71 -15.06 2.47
C GLU A 86 3.68 -14.13 3.13
N ILE A 87 4.16 -13.05 3.75
CA ILE A 87 3.32 -12.03 4.39
C ILE A 87 2.39 -11.36 3.37
N ALA A 88 2.94 -10.93 2.21
CA ALA A 88 2.18 -10.27 1.16
C ALA A 88 1.12 -11.18 0.53
N ALA A 89 1.46 -12.45 0.26
CA ALA A 89 0.55 -13.41 -0.34
C ALA A 89 -0.68 -13.74 0.52
N LYS A 90 -0.57 -13.58 1.85
CA LYS A 90 -1.69 -13.76 2.79
C LYS A 90 -2.61 -12.54 2.88
N HIS A 91 -2.18 -11.37 2.40
CA HIS A 91 -2.98 -10.16 2.50
C HIS A 91 -4.20 -10.28 1.55
N PRO A 92 -5.43 -9.97 1.99
CA PRO A 92 -6.63 -10.14 1.17
C PRO A 92 -6.54 -9.47 -0.21
N ALA A 93 -5.98 -8.25 -0.26
CA ALA A 93 -5.78 -7.52 -1.50
C ALA A 93 -4.89 -8.22 -2.54
N ALA A 94 -4.10 -9.23 -2.18
CA ALA A 94 -3.38 -10.04 -3.16
C ALA A 94 -4.33 -10.86 -4.07
N GLY A 95 -5.58 -11.10 -3.63
CA GLY A 95 -6.57 -11.85 -4.39
C GLY A 95 -7.38 -11.04 -5.39
N TYR A 96 -7.48 -9.72 -5.22
CA TYR A 96 -8.33 -8.83 -6.05
C TYR A 96 -7.62 -7.56 -6.52
N GLY A 97 -6.36 -7.36 -6.13
CA GLY A 97 -5.54 -6.24 -6.55
C GLY A 97 -4.08 -6.68 -6.67
N THR A 98 -3.17 -5.74 -6.43
CA THR A 98 -1.73 -5.94 -6.59
C THR A 98 -1.01 -5.51 -5.31
N ILE A 99 -0.04 -6.30 -4.88
CA ILE A 99 0.89 -5.92 -3.79
C ILE A 99 2.31 -5.89 -4.34
N GLU A 100 2.91 -4.71 -4.39
CA GLU A 100 4.33 -4.55 -4.71
C GLU A 100 5.15 -4.60 -3.41
N ILE A 101 6.13 -5.51 -3.36
CA ILE A 101 7.07 -5.65 -2.25
C ILE A 101 8.35 -4.88 -2.59
N ARG A 102 8.70 -3.88 -1.78
CA ARG A 102 9.85 -3.02 -2.05
C ARG A 102 10.78 -2.90 -0.85
N PRO A 103 12.08 -3.25 -0.97
CA PRO A 103 13.05 -3.01 0.10
C PRO A 103 13.13 -1.52 0.47
N VAL A 104 13.30 -1.21 1.75
CA VAL A 104 13.50 0.15 2.29
C VAL A 104 14.99 0.40 2.54
N LEU A 105 15.44 1.66 2.37
CA LEU A 105 16.82 2.10 2.64
C LEU A 105 17.11 2.29 4.14
#